data_AF-R7HE58-F1
#
_entry.id   AF-R7HE58-F1
#
_cell.length_a   1.000
_cell.length_b   1.000
_cell.length_c   1.000
_cell.angle_alpha   90.00
_cell.angle_beta   90.00
_cell.angle_gamma   90.00
#
_symmetry.space_group_name_H-M   'P 1'
#
loop_
_entity.id
_entity.type
_entity.pdbx_description
1 polymer ?
#
loop_
_entity_poly.entity_id
_entity_poly.type
_entity_poly.pdbx_seq_one_letter_code
_entity_poly.pdbx_strand_id
1 'polypeptide(L)'
;MVETSNVNGKLSSGIANAKWHLGGASSSNYNTLTAEGIYKEERNVSAIYSGNPSSIYAKVGLMYPSDYGYATVGGTNINKSECRTRDLYDWDGSIYSDCRNNDWLFISQNNFVNNVEWTITPRSDTSGNVLHIRSTGNVSHQYNYIDVPNFYWAARPTFYLDSSILKIVGGTGTSDNAYRIG
;
A
#
# COMPACT_ATOMS: atom_id res chain seq x y z
N MET A 1 -3.44 40.52 -1.86
CA MET A 1 -4.19 39.27 -2.07
C MET A 1 -3.32 38.14 -1.51
N VAL A 2 -3.93 37.23 -0.76
CA VAL A 2 -3.41 36.38 0.34
C VAL A 2 -2.14 35.57 0.03
N GLU A 3 -1.25 35.47 1.02
CA GLU A 3 -0.10 34.56 1.11
C GLU A 3 -0.50 33.09 0.82
N THR A 4 -0.37 32.64 -0.43
CA THR A 4 -0.45 31.21 -0.78
C THR A 4 0.91 30.51 -0.73
N SER A 5 2.00 31.24 -0.44
CA SER A 5 3.36 30.70 -0.36
C SER A 5 3.65 29.94 0.94
N ASN A 6 3.03 30.31 2.07
CA ASN A 6 3.34 29.72 3.38
C ASN A 6 2.72 28.34 3.61
N VAL A 7 1.49 28.10 3.14
CA VAL A 7 0.82 26.78 3.28
C VAL A 7 1.50 25.72 2.42
N ASN A 8 1.85 26.04 1.17
CA ASN A 8 2.59 25.14 0.30
C ASN A 8 4.04 24.91 0.78
N GLY A 9 4.69 25.93 1.35
CA GLY A 9 6.03 25.80 1.92
C GLY A 9 6.06 24.83 3.11
N LYS A 10 5.17 25.02 4.09
CA LYS A 10 5.12 24.17 5.29
C LYS A 10 4.72 22.72 4.99
N LEU A 11 3.77 22.52 4.07
CA LEU A 11 3.38 21.18 3.64
C LEU A 11 4.48 20.50 2.83
N SER A 12 5.15 21.21 1.91
CA SER A 12 6.26 20.64 1.13
C SER A 12 7.50 20.36 1.97
N SER A 13 7.75 21.13 3.04
CA SER A 13 8.79 20.82 4.03
C SER A 13 8.41 19.68 4.97
N GLY A 14 7.11 19.47 5.19
CA GLY A 14 6.61 18.41 6.07
C GLY A 14 6.61 17.02 5.45
N ILE A 15 6.80 16.89 4.14
CA ILE A 15 7.03 15.59 3.50
C ILE A 15 8.49 15.16 3.74
N ALA A 16 8.66 14.16 4.60
CA ALA A 16 9.97 13.67 4.98
C ALA A 16 10.62 12.86 3.86
N ASN A 17 11.96 12.88 3.81
CA ASN A 17 12.71 11.90 3.04
C ASN A 17 12.73 10.56 3.80
N ALA A 18 11.83 9.66 3.44
CA ALA A 18 11.58 8.41 4.17
C ALA A 18 12.31 7.22 3.54
N LYS A 19 12.57 6.20 4.37
CA LYS A 19 13.09 4.91 3.91
C LYS A 19 11.95 4.06 3.36
N TRP A 20 12.08 3.64 2.11
CA TRP A 20 11.17 2.70 1.45
C TRP A 20 11.89 1.37 1.28
N HIS A 21 11.36 0.32 1.89
CA HIS A 21 11.86 -1.04 1.76
C HIS A 21 11.42 -1.68 0.43
N LEU A 22 12.30 -2.50 -0.14
CA LEU A 22 12.14 -3.12 -1.47
C LEU A 22 12.25 -4.65 -1.44
N GLY A 23 12.06 -5.25 -0.26
CA GLY A 23 11.87 -6.70 -0.18
C GLY A 23 10.47 -7.09 -0.67
N GLY A 24 10.23 -8.39 -0.88
CA GLY A 24 8.89 -8.87 -1.20
C GLY A 24 8.78 -10.38 -1.40
N ALA A 25 7.54 -10.84 -1.54
CA ALA A 25 7.24 -12.26 -1.71
C ALA A 25 7.87 -12.84 -2.99
N SER A 26 8.09 -14.15 -3.00
CA SER A 26 8.52 -14.91 -4.18
C SER A 26 7.37 -15.76 -4.71
N SER A 27 7.60 -16.48 -5.81
CA SER A 27 6.67 -17.51 -6.29
C SER A 27 6.39 -18.63 -5.28
N SER A 28 7.20 -18.80 -4.23
CA SER A 28 7.02 -19.86 -3.22
C SER A 28 6.10 -19.49 -2.06
N ASN A 29 5.80 -18.21 -1.83
CA ASN A 29 5.02 -17.79 -0.66
C ASN A 29 3.96 -16.71 -0.93
N TYR A 30 3.92 -16.06 -2.10
CA TYR A 30 2.99 -14.96 -2.35
C TYR A 30 1.51 -15.25 -2.05
N ASN A 31 1.07 -16.52 -2.20
CA ASN A 31 -0.32 -16.92 -2.03
C ASN A 31 -0.68 -17.32 -0.59
N THR A 32 0.29 -17.33 0.33
CA THR A 32 0.08 -17.76 1.73
C THR A 32 0.42 -16.66 2.74
N LEU A 33 0.57 -15.41 2.27
CA LEU A 33 0.97 -14.30 3.14
C LEU A 33 -0.24 -13.46 3.53
N THR A 34 -0.40 -13.32 4.84
CA THR A 34 -1.26 -12.33 5.48
C THR A 34 -0.69 -10.92 5.34
N ALA A 35 -1.44 -9.90 5.78
CA ALA A 35 -0.93 -8.52 5.85
C ALA A 35 0.40 -8.42 6.62
N GLU A 36 0.51 -9.14 7.75
CA GLU A 36 1.74 -9.20 8.54
C GLU A 36 2.87 -9.96 7.82
N GLY A 37 2.53 -11.06 7.13
CA GLY A 37 3.48 -11.82 6.33
C GLY A 37 4.12 -10.96 5.25
N ILE A 38 3.31 -10.23 4.47
CA ILE A 38 3.82 -9.31 3.45
C ILE A 38 4.64 -8.19 4.08
N TYR A 39 4.20 -7.61 5.20
CA TYR A 39 4.94 -6.56 5.92
C TYR A 39 6.37 -7.00 6.29
N LYS A 40 6.52 -8.27 6.70
CA LYS A 40 7.82 -8.87 7.03
C LYS A 40 8.68 -9.04 5.78
N GLU A 41 8.12 -9.56 4.69
CA GLU A 41 8.87 -9.74 3.44
C GLU A 41 9.30 -8.42 2.80
N GLU A 42 8.46 -7.38 2.86
CA GLU A 42 8.81 -6.02 2.42
C GLU A 42 10.12 -5.53 3.05
N ARG A 43 10.36 -5.91 4.32
CA ARG A 43 11.52 -5.51 5.12
C ARG A 43 12.62 -6.57 5.16
N ASN A 44 12.42 -7.70 4.51
CA ASN A 44 13.36 -8.81 4.51
C ASN A 44 14.50 -8.53 3.53
N VAL A 45 15.70 -8.33 4.07
CA VAL A 45 16.91 -8.07 3.26
C VAL A 45 17.39 -9.28 2.47
N SER A 46 16.82 -10.47 2.71
CA SER A 46 17.08 -11.67 1.93
C SER A 46 16.01 -11.94 0.88
N ALA A 47 14.87 -11.24 0.93
CA ALA A 47 13.79 -11.36 -0.04
C ALA A 47 13.89 -10.26 -1.09
N ILE A 48 15.04 -10.17 -1.77
CA ILE A 48 15.34 -9.15 -2.77
C ILE A 48 15.89 -9.83 -4.01
N TYR A 49 15.44 -9.38 -5.18
CA TYR A 49 16.01 -9.83 -6.44
C TYR A 49 17.49 -9.45 -6.56
N SER A 50 18.32 -10.39 -6.99
CA SER A 50 19.79 -10.24 -7.00
C SER A 50 20.25 -8.93 -7.64
N GLY A 51 21.08 -8.18 -6.89
CA GLY A 51 21.64 -6.89 -7.32
C GLY A 51 20.78 -5.67 -6.99
N ASN A 52 19.52 -5.84 -6.56
CA ASN A 52 18.68 -4.72 -6.15
C ASN A 52 19.03 -4.22 -4.74
N PRO A 53 18.85 -2.92 -4.46
CA PRO A 53 18.98 -2.40 -3.10
C PRO A 53 17.82 -2.90 -2.22
N SER A 54 18.10 -3.09 -0.92
CA SER A 54 17.07 -3.46 0.07
C SER A 54 16.11 -2.33 0.43
N SER A 55 16.49 -1.10 0.12
CA SER A 55 15.68 0.09 0.36
C SER A 55 16.22 1.28 -0.40
N ILE A 56 15.38 2.30 -0.57
CA ILE A 56 15.75 3.63 -1.07
C ILE A 56 15.29 4.69 -0.08
N TYR A 57 15.86 5.89 -0.18
CA TYR A 57 15.34 7.07 0.50
C TYR A 57 14.69 8.01 -0.52
N ALA A 58 13.41 8.30 -0.32
CA ALA A 58 12.66 9.18 -1.19
C ALA A 58 11.54 9.88 -0.41
N LYS A 59 11.10 11.04 -0.91
CA LYS A 59 9.95 11.76 -0.34
C LYS A 59 8.61 11.09 -0.62
N VAL A 60 8.49 10.47 -1.79
CA VAL A 60 7.26 9.83 -2.26
C VAL A 60 7.63 8.42 -2.73
N GLY A 61 6.85 7.44 -2.26
CA GLY A 61 6.89 6.05 -2.71
C GLY A 61 5.52 5.65 -3.27
N LEU A 62 5.32 4.35 -3.43
CA LEU A 62 3.99 3.78 -3.69
C LEU A 62 3.50 3.07 -2.42
N MET A 63 2.19 2.85 -2.35
CA MET A 63 1.56 2.05 -1.31
C MET A 63 2.15 0.65 -1.22
N TYR A 64 2.28 0.12 0.00
CA TYR A 64 2.62 -1.28 0.24
C TYR A 64 1.36 -2.17 0.19
N PRO A 65 1.44 -3.43 -0.30
CA PRO A 65 0.34 -4.37 -0.14
C PRO A 65 0.03 -4.67 1.33
N SER A 66 1.00 -4.54 2.25
CA SER A 66 0.71 -4.63 3.68
C SER A 66 -0.16 -3.48 4.19
N ASP A 67 0.05 -2.24 3.72
CA ASP A 67 -0.82 -1.09 4.03
C ASP A 67 -2.26 -1.37 3.60
N TYR A 68 -2.43 -1.95 2.41
CA TYR A 68 -3.71 -2.46 1.91
C TYR A 68 -4.32 -3.50 2.86
N GLY A 69 -3.57 -4.55 3.22
CA GLY A 69 -4.08 -5.56 4.15
C GLY A 69 -4.49 -5.03 5.54
N TYR A 70 -3.87 -3.94 5.99
CA TYR A 70 -4.22 -3.30 7.27
C TYR A 70 -5.36 -2.28 7.19
N ALA A 71 -5.74 -1.84 5.98
CA ALA A 71 -6.76 -0.83 5.77
C ALA A 71 -8.19 -1.34 6.05
N THR A 72 -8.42 -2.64 5.98
CA THR A 72 -9.73 -3.21 6.30
C THR A 72 -10.18 -2.93 7.74
N VAL A 73 -11.47 -2.60 7.89
CA VAL A 73 -12.15 -2.57 9.20
C VAL A 73 -12.99 -3.83 9.45
N GLY A 74 -13.01 -4.77 8.49
CA GLY A 74 -13.89 -5.94 8.51
C GLY A 74 -15.38 -5.57 8.45
N GLY A 75 -16.23 -6.58 8.57
CA GLY A 75 -17.69 -6.45 8.55
C GLY A 75 -18.34 -7.36 9.59
N THR A 76 -19.62 -7.66 9.36
CA THR A 76 -20.46 -8.44 10.27
C THR A 76 -20.10 -9.92 10.29
N ASN A 77 -19.69 -10.49 9.17
CA ASN A 77 -19.36 -11.91 9.02
C ASN A 77 -17.88 -12.17 9.33
N ILE A 78 -16.98 -11.32 8.84
CA ILE A 78 -15.53 -11.41 9.10
C ILE A 78 -15.06 -10.08 9.68
N ASN A 79 -14.66 -10.11 10.95
CA ASN A 79 -14.20 -8.91 11.64
C ASN A 79 -12.77 -8.51 11.22
N LYS A 80 -12.37 -7.30 11.61
CA LYS A 80 -11.03 -6.72 11.35
C LYS A 80 -9.86 -7.64 11.70
N SER A 81 -9.92 -8.28 12.86
CA SER A 81 -8.83 -9.15 13.33
C SER A 81 -8.72 -10.37 12.44
N GLU A 82 -9.86 -10.97 12.11
CA GLU A 82 -9.92 -12.15 11.26
C GLU A 82 -9.43 -11.85 9.85
N CYS A 83 -9.87 -10.74 9.22
CA CYS A 83 -9.40 -10.34 7.90
C CYS A 83 -7.87 -10.27 7.81
N ARG A 84 -7.20 -9.74 8.85
CA ARG A 84 -5.73 -9.60 8.90
C ARG A 84 -4.98 -10.90 9.08
N THR A 85 -5.67 -11.99 9.42
CA THR A 85 -5.11 -13.35 9.50
C THR A 85 -5.33 -14.16 8.22
N ARG A 86 -6.06 -13.62 7.24
CA ARG A 86 -6.29 -14.27 5.94
C ARG A 86 -5.21 -13.87 4.96
N ASP A 87 -4.88 -14.80 4.07
CA ASP A 87 -3.94 -14.57 3.00
C ASP A 87 -4.53 -13.53 2.04
N LEU A 88 -3.77 -12.48 1.72
CA LEU A 88 -4.27 -11.40 0.87
C LEU A 88 -4.55 -11.87 -0.56
N TYR A 89 -3.99 -13.02 -0.95
CA TYR A 89 -4.25 -13.67 -2.22
C TYR A 89 -5.69 -14.18 -2.37
N ASP A 90 -6.32 -14.57 -1.26
CA ASP A 90 -7.67 -15.16 -1.27
C ASP A 90 -8.77 -14.10 -1.18
N TRP A 91 -8.44 -12.82 -1.01
CA TRP A 91 -9.41 -11.75 -0.76
C TRP A 91 -10.39 -11.49 -1.91
N ASP A 92 -10.22 -12.11 -3.08
CA ASP A 92 -11.22 -12.12 -4.16
C ASP A 92 -12.39 -13.08 -3.90
N GLY A 93 -12.19 -14.07 -3.01
CA GLY A 93 -13.22 -15.00 -2.56
C GLY A 93 -14.43 -14.28 -1.97
N SER A 94 -15.64 -14.76 -2.30
CA SER A 94 -16.89 -14.16 -1.81
C SER A 94 -16.99 -14.15 -0.29
N ILE A 95 -16.44 -15.16 0.38
CA ILE A 95 -16.39 -15.27 1.84
C ILE A 95 -15.60 -14.14 2.49
N TYR A 96 -14.62 -13.54 1.79
CA TYR A 96 -13.78 -12.44 2.28
C TYR A 96 -14.25 -11.06 1.80
N SER A 97 -15.49 -10.97 1.32
CA SER A 97 -16.09 -9.71 0.87
C SER A 97 -16.07 -8.64 1.96
N ASP A 98 -16.30 -9.01 3.22
CA ASP A 98 -16.21 -8.08 4.35
C ASP A 98 -14.83 -7.43 4.49
N CYS A 99 -13.76 -8.14 4.11
CA CYS A 99 -12.40 -7.63 4.20
C CYS A 99 -12.16 -6.55 3.14
N ARG A 100 -12.39 -6.85 1.86
CA ARG A 100 -12.16 -5.91 0.77
C ARG A 100 -13.23 -4.81 0.64
N ASN A 101 -14.50 -5.11 0.88
CA ASN A 101 -15.59 -4.14 0.68
C ASN A 101 -15.70 -3.14 1.84
N ASN A 102 -15.03 -3.39 2.96
CA ASN A 102 -14.87 -2.43 4.05
C ASN A 102 -13.39 -2.00 4.20
N ASP A 103 -12.62 -2.09 3.13
CA ASP A 103 -11.25 -1.61 3.07
C ASP A 103 -11.21 -0.20 2.50
N TRP A 104 -10.72 0.78 3.26
CA TRP A 104 -10.74 2.17 2.82
C TRP A 104 -9.84 2.44 1.61
N LEU A 105 -8.77 1.67 1.40
CA LEU A 105 -7.93 1.77 0.21
C LEU A 105 -8.65 1.16 -1.00
N PHE A 106 -9.32 0.03 -0.82
CA PHE A 106 -10.09 -0.60 -1.89
C PHE A 106 -11.27 0.26 -2.33
N ILE A 107 -12.13 0.69 -1.41
CA ILE A 107 -13.38 1.38 -1.76
C ILE A 107 -13.17 2.82 -2.22
N SER A 108 -12.02 3.42 -1.90
CA SER A 108 -11.65 4.73 -2.45
C SER A 108 -11.23 4.66 -3.92
N GLN A 109 -11.02 3.46 -4.48
CA GLN A 109 -10.90 3.24 -5.91
C GLN A 109 -12.28 3.41 -6.56
N ASN A 110 -12.51 4.49 -7.31
CA ASN A 110 -13.72 4.57 -8.15
C ASN A 110 -13.65 3.62 -9.35
N ASN A 111 -12.46 3.40 -9.92
CA ASN A 111 -12.21 2.46 -11.01
C ASN A 111 -10.73 2.03 -11.01
N PHE A 112 -10.48 0.73 -11.20
CA PHE A 112 -9.13 0.22 -11.45
C PHE A 112 -8.78 0.39 -12.93
N VAL A 113 -7.67 1.08 -13.23
CA VAL A 113 -7.14 1.14 -14.60
C VAL A 113 -6.58 -0.24 -14.95
N ASN A 114 -7.13 -0.87 -15.99
CA ASN A 114 -6.73 -2.22 -16.43
C ASN A 114 -6.77 -3.28 -15.30
N ASN A 115 -7.72 -3.15 -14.37
CA ASN A 115 -8.00 -4.10 -13.28
C ASN A 115 -6.88 -4.28 -12.23
N VAL A 116 -5.84 -3.44 -12.24
CA VAL A 116 -4.68 -3.61 -11.35
C VAL A 116 -4.13 -2.27 -10.88
N GLU A 117 -3.60 -2.26 -9.65
CA GLU A 117 -2.85 -1.16 -9.06
C GLU A 117 -1.44 -1.60 -8.62
N TRP A 118 -0.43 -0.80 -8.98
CA TRP A 118 0.96 -1.02 -8.60
C TRP A 118 1.18 -0.78 -7.11
N THR A 119 2.04 -1.61 -6.55
CA THR A 119 2.62 -1.39 -5.24
C THR A 119 4.12 -1.20 -5.37
N ILE A 120 4.75 -0.72 -4.31
CA ILE A 120 6.22 -0.58 -4.27
C ILE A 120 6.94 -1.93 -4.12
N THR A 121 6.24 -2.98 -3.70
CA THR A 121 6.82 -4.28 -3.30
C THR A 121 7.21 -5.12 -4.52
N PRO A 122 8.51 -5.34 -4.79
CA PRO A 122 8.96 -6.20 -5.87
C PRO A 122 8.69 -7.67 -5.58
N ARG A 123 8.75 -8.51 -6.62
CA ARG A 123 8.83 -9.96 -6.43
C ARG A 123 10.31 -10.34 -6.26
N SER A 124 10.65 -11.11 -5.22
CA SER A 124 12.06 -11.31 -4.83
C SER A 124 12.86 -12.27 -5.69
N ASP A 125 12.20 -13.06 -6.54
CA ASP A 125 12.81 -14.09 -7.38
C ASP A 125 12.80 -13.75 -8.89
N THR A 126 12.47 -12.51 -9.26
CA THR A 126 12.51 -12.03 -10.66
C THR A 126 12.74 -10.52 -10.75
N SER A 127 13.33 -10.06 -11.86
CA SER A 127 13.63 -8.65 -12.10
C SER A 127 12.44 -7.80 -12.55
N GLY A 128 11.41 -8.44 -13.12
CA GLY A 128 10.41 -7.77 -13.94
C GLY A 128 9.00 -7.69 -13.34
N ASN A 129 8.80 -8.12 -12.09
CA ASN A 129 7.47 -8.22 -11.49
C ASN A 129 7.39 -7.56 -10.09
N VAL A 130 6.18 -7.10 -9.76
CA VAL A 130 5.82 -6.56 -8.45
C VAL A 130 4.63 -7.34 -7.89
N LEU A 131 4.37 -7.18 -6.59
CA LEU A 131 3.06 -7.48 -6.02
C LEU A 131 2.10 -6.36 -6.41
N HIS A 132 0.85 -6.72 -6.66
CA HIS A 132 -0.17 -5.78 -7.14
C HIS A 132 -1.53 -6.12 -6.54
N ILE A 133 -2.39 -5.12 -6.45
CA ILE A 133 -3.78 -5.29 -6.01
C ILE A 133 -4.66 -5.40 -7.26
N ARG A 134 -5.49 -6.43 -7.33
CA ARG A 134 -6.45 -6.62 -8.42
C ARG A 134 -7.77 -5.92 -8.09
N SER A 135 -8.53 -5.58 -9.12
CA SER A 135 -9.90 -5.05 -8.98
C SER A 135 -10.88 -6.04 -8.32
N THR A 136 -10.48 -7.31 -8.21
CA THR A 136 -11.19 -8.35 -7.44
C THR A 136 -10.91 -8.28 -5.94
N GLY A 137 -9.91 -7.51 -5.50
CA GLY A 137 -9.57 -7.28 -4.08
C GLY A 137 -8.45 -8.14 -3.52
N ASN A 138 -7.85 -9.04 -4.30
CA ASN A 138 -6.70 -9.80 -3.84
C ASN A 138 -5.36 -9.17 -4.22
N VAL A 139 -4.35 -9.48 -3.41
CA VAL A 139 -2.93 -9.22 -3.71
C VAL A 139 -2.35 -10.42 -4.44
N SER A 140 -1.76 -10.17 -5.60
CA SER A 140 -1.19 -11.19 -6.47
C SER A 140 0.13 -10.69 -7.07
N HIS A 141 0.80 -11.51 -7.88
CA HIS A 141 1.91 -11.06 -8.71
C HIS A 141 1.65 -11.41 -10.18
N GLN A 142 2.47 -10.86 -11.06
CA GLN A 142 2.47 -11.21 -12.48
C GLN A 142 3.03 -12.63 -12.70
N TYR A 143 2.27 -13.50 -13.38
CA TYR A 143 2.69 -14.87 -13.70
C TYR A 143 3.60 -14.97 -14.94
N ASN A 144 3.57 -13.98 -15.83
CA ASN A 144 4.35 -14.00 -17.07
C ASN A 144 5.54 -13.04 -16.98
N TYR A 145 6.61 -13.36 -17.72
CA TYR A 145 7.78 -12.52 -18.03
C TYR A 145 7.40 -11.27 -18.86
N ILE A 146 6.25 -10.66 -18.58
CA ILE A 146 5.88 -9.39 -19.16
C ILE A 146 6.26 -8.35 -18.13
N ASP A 147 7.33 -7.62 -18.46
CA ASP A 147 7.90 -6.59 -17.60
C ASP A 147 6.81 -5.56 -17.24
N VAL A 148 6.77 -5.22 -15.95
CA VAL A 148 6.08 -4.05 -15.35
C VAL A 148 5.86 -2.87 -16.33
N PRO A 149 6.85 -2.36 -17.11
CA PRO A 149 6.67 -1.27 -18.09
C PRO A 149 5.61 -1.49 -19.19
N ASN A 150 5.14 -2.70 -19.45
CA ASN A 150 4.19 -2.97 -20.53
C ASN A 150 2.71 -2.77 -20.14
N PHE A 151 2.43 -2.42 -18.88
CA PHE A 151 1.07 -2.27 -18.38
C PHE A 151 0.78 -0.86 -17.85
N TYR A 152 -0.34 -0.28 -18.31
CA TYR A 152 -0.86 0.99 -17.81
C TYR A 152 -1.74 0.76 -16.57
N TRP A 153 -1.15 0.44 -15.43
CA TRP A 153 -1.89 0.22 -14.19
C TRP A 153 -1.96 1.50 -13.35
N ALA A 154 -2.96 1.58 -12.47
CA ALA A 154 -3.05 2.67 -11.52
C ALA A 154 -1.89 2.59 -10.52
N ALA A 155 -1.55 3.71 -9.90
CA ALA A 155 -0.58 3.77 -8.82
C ALA A 155 -1.03 4.79 -7.77
N ARG A 156 -0.86 4.47 -6.50
CA ARG A 156 -1.10 5.37 -5.37
C ARG A 156 0.20 5.88 -4.80
N PRO A 157 0.51 7.18 -4.93
CA PRO A 157 1.65 7.75 -4.23
C PRO A 157 1.38 7.78 -2.72
N THR A 158 2.39 7.37 -1.96
CA THR A 158 2.38 7.43 -0.49
C THR A 158 3.55 8.29 -0.03
N PHE A 159 3.37 9.03 1.05
CA PHE A 159 4.42 9.86 1.65
C PHE A 159 4.30 9.86 3.17
N TYR A 160 5.43 10.11 3.83
CA TYR A 160 5.47 10.26 5.28
C TYR A 160 5.44 11.74 5.66
N LEU A 161 4.51 12.11 6.54
CA LEU A 161 4.46 13.44 7.13
C LEU A 161 5.30 13.47 8.40
N ASP A 162 6.27 14.38 8.46
CA ASP A 162 7.12 14.59 9.61
C ASP A 162 6.31 15.17 10.77
N SER A 163 6.09 14.35 11.80
CA SER A 163 5.30 14.72 12.98
C SER A 163 5.97 15.78 13.85
N SER A 164 7.27 16.04 13.67
CA SER A 164 7.96 17.16 14.32
C SER A 164 7.63 18.52 13.67
N ILE A 165 7.21 18.49 12.39
CA ILE A 165 6.88 19.69 11.60
C ILE A 165 5.36 19.89 11.51
N LEU A 166 4.62 18.81 11.28
CA LEU A 166 3.18 18.79 11.04
C LEU A 166 2.48 17.93 12.09
N LYS A 167 1.61 18.56 12.88
CA LYS A 167 0.88 17.89 13.97
C LYS A 167 -0.61 18.12 13.85
N ILE A 168 -1.38 17.27 14.51
CA ILE A 168 -2.82 17.52 14.69
C ILE A 168 -2.95 18.72 15.62
N VAL A 169 -3.39 19.84 15.07
CA VAL A 169 -3.59 21.09 15.82
C VAL A 169 -5.06 21.34 16.18
N GLY A 170 -5.94 20.45 15.74
CA GLY A 170 -7.37 20.50 16.06
C GLY A 170 -8.17 19.46 15.29
N GLY A 171 -9.49 19.46 15.52
CA GLY A 171 -10.37 18.43 15.00
C GLY A 171 -10.43 17.19 15.89
N THR A 172 -11.47 16.38 15.72
CA THR A 172 -11.67 15.13 16.45
C THR A 172 -11.64 13.89 15.54
N GLY A 173 -11.45 14.08 14.23
CA GLY A 173 -11.47 13.01 13.25
C GLY A 173 -12.86 12.50 12.89
N THR A 174 -13.91 13.24 13.28
CA THR A 174 -15.31 12.95 12.89
C THR A 174 -15.63 13.57 11.52
N SER A 175 -16.69 13.12 10.84
CA SER A 175 -17.10 13.65 9.53
C SER A 175 -17.27 15.16 9.53
N ASP A 176 -17.77 15.71 10.63
CA ASP A 176 -18.12 17.12 10.75
C ASP A 176 -16.98 17.93 11.42
N ASN A 177 -15.95 17.24 11.91
CA ASN A 177 -14.79 17.84 12.56
C ASN A 177 -13.52 17.04 12.27
N ALA A 178 -13.13 17.02 10.99
CA ALA A 178 -11.92 16.37 10.50
C ALA A 178 -10.65 16.91 11.18
N TYR A 179 -9.61 16.06 11.26
CA TYR A 179 -8.32 16.47 11.79
C TYR A 179 -7.72 17.61 10.96
N ARG A 180 -7.21 18.62 11.65
CA ARG A 180 -6.53 19.78 11.07
C ARG A 180 -5.04 19.62 11.31
N ILE A 181 -4.27 19.63 10.22
CA ILE A 181 -2.81 19.46 10.24
C ILE A 181 -2.16 20.83 10.11
N GLY A 182 -1.21 21.14 11.00
CA GLY A 182 -0.51 22.42 11.01
C GLY A 182 0.68 22.48 11.94
#